data_AF-A0A813J7B1-F1
#
_entry.id   AF-A0A813J7B1-F1
#
_cell.length_a   1.000
_cell.length_b   1.000
_cell.length_c   1.000
_cell.angle_alpha   90.00
_cell.angle_beta   90.00
_cell.angle_gamma   90.00
#
_symmetry.space_group_name_H-M   'P 1'
#
loop_
_entity.id
_entity.type
_entity.pdbx_description
1 polymer ?
#
loop_
_entity_poly.entity_id
_entity_poly.type
_entity_poly.pdbx_seq_one_letter_code
_entity_poly.pdbx_strand_id
1 'polypeptide(L)'
;MHACFLALRVCTWPLHEVGLGVCNLLGLLAACAALYFGFGFSLTSACAWRENCDVWGLVLLALSAACCTEFFDSYRHFSLVESVIFAATSYIEILAFVPAVWMVYQCSKKSDDVAGEGSRKGGNVQQEASAFFAFLVPFYVLEDVVSAFRVRGEEPLAAAGHIVHFIILLDFACFLLAHIYNPDKVHGSFLCWLPDQLWV
;
A
#
# COMPACT_ATOMS: atom_id res chain seq x y z
N MET A 1 -4.95 1.58 -4.00
CA MET A 1 -3.52 1.80 -4.28
C MET A 1 -2.88 0.60 -4.96
N HIS A 2 -2.86 -0.60 -4.36
CA HIS A 2 -2.22 -1.79 -4.95
C HIS A 2 -2.71 -2.14 -6.36
N ALA A 3 -4.03 -2.22 -6.54
CA ALA A 3 -4.61 -2.45 -7.85
C ALA A 3 -4.21 -1.37 -8.89
N CYS A 4 -3.99 -0.12 -8.46
CA CYS A 4 -3.62 0.97 -9.36
C CYS A 4 -2.20 0.81 -9.90
N PHE A 5 -1.20 0.57 -9.04
CA PHE A 5 0.17 0.39 -9.53
C PHE A 5 0.33 -0.93 -10.29
N LEU A 6 -0.37 -1.99 -9.88
CA LEU A 6 -0.36 -3.27 -10.60
C LEU A 6 -0.98 -3.13 -11.99
N ALA A 7 -2.10 -2.40 -12.11
CA ALA A 7 -2.69 -2.11 -13.41
C ALA A 7 -1.73 -1.31 -14.30
N LEU A 8 -1.05 -0.29 -13.75
CA LEU A 8 -0.04 0.46 -14.49
C LEU A 8 1.08 -0.47 -14.98
N ARG A 9 1.65 -1.31 -14.11
CA ARG A 9 2.72 -2.26 -14.46
C ARG A 9 2.30 -3.27 -15.52
N VAL A 10 1.09 -3.84 -15.40
CA VAL A 10 0.55 -4.79 -16.39
C VAL A 10 0.34 -4.12 -17.75
N CYS A 11 -0.12 -2.86 -17.76
CA CYS A 11 -0.34 -2.11 -19.00
C CYS A 11 0.97 -1.73 -19.70
N THR A 12 2.05 -1.47 -18.95
CA THR A 12 3.33 -1.03 -19.53
C THR A 12 4.28 -2.17 -19.84
N TRP A 13 4.36 -3.19 -18.99
CA TRP A 13 5.27 -4.34 -19.19
C TRP A 13 4.56 -5.67 -18.98
N PRO A 14 3.57 -6.03 -19.81
CA PRO A 14 2.83 -7.29 -19.65
C PRO A 14 3.74 -8.53 -19.73
N LEU A 15 4.88 -8.45 -20.44
CA LEU A 15 5.72 -9.60 -20.78
C LEU A 15 7.24 -9.34 -20.73
N HIS A 16 7.71 -8.17 -20.29
CA HIS A 16 9.12 -7.78 -20.48
C HIS A 16 10.10 -8.57 -19.59
N GLU A 17 9.62 -9.18 -18.50
CA GLU A 17 10.40 -10.12 -17.70
C GLU A 17 9.61 -11.40 -17.41
N VAL A 18 10.14 -12.53 -17.87
CA VAL A 18 9.58 -13.86 -17.63
C VAL A 18 9.53 -14.10 -16.11
N GLY A 19 8.33 -14.30 -15.58
CA GLY A 19 8.07 -14.47 -14.15
C GLY A 19 7.41 -13.24 -13.50
N LEU A 20 7.99 -12.05 -13.65
CA LEU A 20 7.48 -10.83 -13.01
C LEU A 20 6.17 -10.33 -13.63
N GLY A 21 6.02 -10.43 -14.96
CA GLY A 21 4.75 -10.06 -15.63
C GLY A 21 3.57 -10.91 -15.17
N VAL A 22 3.79 -12.22 -14.98
CA VAL A 22 2.76 -13.15 -14.47
C VAL A 22 2.44 -12.86 -13.01
N CYS A 23 3.44 -12.58 -12.17
CA CYS A 23 3.22 -12.16 -10.78
C CYS A 23 2.41 -10.87 -10.69
N ASN A 24 2.70 -9.87 -11.53
CA ASN A 24 1.93 -8.62 -11.59
C ASN A 24 0.46 -8.87 -12.00
N LEU A 25 0.22 -9.72 -12.99
CA LEU A 25 -1.14 -10.08 -13.42
C LEU A 25 -1.90 -10.85 -12.33
N LEU A 26 -1.28 -11.87 -11.72
CA LEU A 26 -1.88 -12.62 -10.62
C LEU A 26 -2.13 -11.74 -9.41
N GLY A 27 -1.20 -10.84 -9.09
CA GLY A 27 -1.34 -9.83 -8.05
C GLY A 27 -2.51 -8.88 -8.33
N LEU A 28 -2.66 -8.42 -9.58
CA LEU A 28 -3.78 -7.56 -9.97
C LEU A 28 -5.12 -8.28 -9.81
N LEU A 29 -5.21 -9.54 -10.28
CA LEU A 29 -6.41 -10.37 -10.12
C LEU A 29 -6.74 -10.60 -8.63
N ALA A 30 -5.73 -10.88 -7.81
CA ALA A 30 -5.90 -11.06 -6.37
C ALA A 30 -6.32 -9.76 -5.67
N ALA A 31 -5.75 -8.62 -6.05
CA ALA A 31 -6.13 -7.31 -5.53
C ALA A 31 -7.59 -6.96 -5.90
N CYS A 32 -8.00 -7.23 -7.15
CA CYS A 32 -9.38 -7.07 -7.59
C CYS A 32 -10.33 -8.01 -6.83
N ALA A 33 -9.93 -9.27 -6.61
CA ALA A 33 -10.71 -10.21 -5.82
C ALA A 33 -10.85 -9.74 -4.37
N ALA A 34 -9.78 -9.25 -3.75
CA ALA A 34 -9.82 -8.69 -2.39
C ALA A 34 -10.73 -7.45 -2.31
N LEU A 35 -10.69 -6.55 -3.31
CA LEU A 35 -11.60 -5.40 -3.39
C LEU A 35 -13.07 -5.80 -3.53
N TYR A 36 -13.35 -6.82 -4.35
CA TYR A 36 -14.71 -7.27 -4.59
C TYR A 36 -15.28 -8.06 -3.40
N PHE A 37 -14.57 -9.09 -2.93
CA PHE A 37 -15.04 -9.98 -1.88
C PHE A 37 -14.83 -9.44 -0.47
N GLY A 38 -13.73 -8.72 -0.24
CA GLY A 38 -13.42 -8.14 1.06
C GLY A 38 -14.19 -6.84 1.30
N PHE A 39 -14.09 -5.89 0.36
CA PHE A 39 -14.58 -4.52 0.54
C PHE A 39 -15.95 -4.25 -0.12
N GLY A 40 -16.53 -5.24 -0.80
CA GLY A 40 -17.81 -5.07 -1.50
C GLY A 40 -17.77 -3.97 -2.57
N PHE A 41 -16.60 -3.70 -3.15
CA PHE A 41 -16.42 -2.59 -4.08
C PHE A 41 -17.27 -2.77 -5.35
N SER A 42 -18.07 -1.75 -5.70
CA SER A 42 -18.84 -1.72 -6.95
C SER A 42 -18.40 -0.58 -7.87
N LEU A 43 -18.05 -0.92 -9.11
CA LEU A 43 -17.58 0.03 -10.14
C LEU A 43 -18.67 1.01 -10.61
N THR A 44 -19.93 0.71 -10.36
CA THR A 44 -21.10 1.47 -10.85
C THR A 44 -21.41 2.72 -10.03
N SER A 45 -20.74 2.92 -8.90
CA SER A 45 -21.00 4.04 -8.00
C SER A 45 -20.25 5.30 -8.47
N ALA A 46 -20.97 6.29 -9.01
CA ALA A 46 -20.41 7.63 -9.22
C ALA A 46 -19.88 8.26 -7.90
N CYS A 47 -20.32 7.76 -6.75
CA CYS A 47 -19.80 8.15 -5.43
C CYS A 47 -18.41 7.57 -5.14
N ALA A 48 -18.00 6.49 -5.81
CA ALA A 48 -16.69 5.87 -5.59
C ALA A 48 -15.54 6.85 -5.86
N TRP A 49 -15.70 7.78 -6.81
CA TRP A 49 -14.69 8.81 -7.06
C TRP A 49 -14.49 9.72 -5.85
N ARG A 50 -15.59 10.17 -5.22
CA ARG A 50 -15.56 11.09 -4.08
C ARG A 50 -15.03 10.43 -2.81
N GLU A 51 -15.37 9.16 -2.61
CA GLU A 51 -14.94 8.37 -1.45
C GLU A 51 -13.44 8.03 -1.49
N ASN A 52 -12.84 7.97 -2.69
CA ASN A 52 -11.43 7.64 -2.89
C ASN A 52 -10.57 8.86 -3.32
N CYS A 53 -11.02 10.09 -3.03
CA CYS A 53 -10.28 11.30 -3.40
C CYS A 53 -8.87 11.35 -2.79
N ASP A 54 -8.69 10.79 -1.59
CA ASP A 54 -7.40 10.64 -0.91
C ASP A 54 -6.44 9.73 -1.69
N VAL A 55 -6.93 8.58 -2.16
CA VAL A 55 -6.19 7.63 -3.00
C VAL A 55 -5.76 8.30 -4.30
N TRP A 56 -6.67 9.00 -4.98
CA TRP A 56 -6.35 9.72 -6.21
C TRP A 56 -5.34 10.84 -5.99
N GLY A 57 -5.43 11.55 -4.86
CA GLY A 57 -4.44 12.55 -4.46
C GLY A 57 -3.04 11.96 -4.31
N LEU A 58 -2.91 10.78 -3.69
CA LEU A 58 -1.64 10.08 -3.54
C LEU A 58 -1.09 9.58 -4.88
N VAL A 59 -1.95 9.07 -5.77
CA VAL A 59 -1.53 8.66 -7.13
C VAL A 59 -1.02 9.86 -7.93
N LEU A 60 -1.72 11.00 -7.87
CA LEU A 60 -1.28 12.24 -8.53
C LEU A 60 0.03 12.76 -7.95
N LEU A 61 0.21 12.67 -6.63
CA LEU A 61 1.45 13.03 -5.95
C LEU A 61 2.62 12.16 -6.43
N ALA A 62 2.43 10.84 -6.50
CA ALA A 62 3.44 9.90 -7.01
C ALA A 62 3.79 10.18 -8.48
N LEU A 63 2.80 10.39 -9.34
CA LEU A 63 3.01 10.73 -10.74
C LEU A 63 3.78 12.04 -10.90
N SER A 64 3.42 13.05 -10.11
CA SER A 64 4.10 14.36 -10.15
C SER A 64 5.54 14.26 -9.68
N ALA A 65 5.78 13.51 -8.59
CA ALA A 65 7.13 13.25 -8.09
C ALA A 65 7.98 12.51 -9.14
N ALA A 66 7.43 11.48 -9.79
CA ALA A 66 8.10 10.73 -10.84
C ALA A 66 8.44 11.61 -12.04
N CYS A 67 7.48 12.39 -12.54
CA CYS A 67 7.70 13.36 -13.62
C CYS A 67 8.83 14.34 -13.27
N CYS A 68 8.85 14.89 -12.06
CA CYS A 68 9.88 15.82 -11.63
C CYS A 68 11.25 15.14 -11.54
N THR A 69 11.36 13.99 -10.86
CA THR A 69 12.63 13.26 -10.71
C THR A 69 13.22 12.90 -12.06
N GLU A 70 12.41 12.31 -12.93
CA GLU A 70 12.86 11.87 -14.25
C GLU A 70 13.16 13.04 -15.17
N PHE A 71 12.40 14.13 -15.12
CA PHE A 71 12.69 15.33 -15.93
C PHE A 71 14.07 15.92 -15.60
N PHE A 72 14.48 15.91 -14.34
CA PHE A 72 15.81 16.36 -13.93
C PHE A 72 16.92 15.35 -14.28
N ASP A 73 16.61 14.04 -14.33
CA ASP A 73 17.58 12.98 -14.66
C ASP A 73 17.63 12.61 -16.16
N SER A 74 16.72 13.16 -16.97
CA SER A 74 16.48 12.85 -18.39
C SER A 74 17.67 13.02 -19.32
N TYR A 75 18.80 13.56 -18.85
CA TYR A 75 20.04 13.60 -19.64
C TYR A 75 20.63 12.21 -19.92
N ARG A 76 20.11 11.13 -19.32
CA ARG A 76 20.71 9.78 -19.39
C ARG A 76 19.90 8.67 -20.08
N HIS A 77 18.61 8.83 -20.38
CA HIS A 77 17.75 7.70 -20.76
C HIS A 77 17.04 7.82 -22.12
N PHE A 78 16.81 6.67 -22.78
CA PHE A 78 16.27 6.54 -24.14
C PHE A 78 14.74 6.70 -24.25
N SER A 79 13.99 6.67 -23.14
CA SER A 79 12.53 6.85 -23.13
C SER A 79 12.05 7.49 -21.81
N LEU A 80 11.77 8.79 -21.85
CA LEU A 80 11.27 9.55 -20.69
C LEU A 80 9.95 8.98 -20.16
N VAL A 81 9.04 8.58 -21.06
CA VAL A 81 7.72 8.07 -20.67
C VAL A 81 7.85 6.76 -19.90
N GLU A 82 8.70 5.86 -20.38
CA GLU A 82 8.93 4.57 -19.74
C GLU A 82 9.53 4.75 -18.34
N SER A 83 10.53 5.62 -18.21
CA SER A 83 11.17 5.95 -16.93
C SER A 83 10.18 6.57 -15.95
N VAL A 84 9.37 7.53 -16.40
CA VAL A 84 8.33 8.17 -15.58
C VAL A 84 7.31 7.17 -15.08
N ILE A 85 6.84 6.25 -15.93
CA ILE A 85 5.86 5.24 -15.50
C ILE A 85 6.51 4.28 -14.51
N PHE A 86 7.76 3.86 -14.74
CA PHE A 86 8.49 3.00 -13.81
C PHE A 86 8.60 3.66 -12.43
N ALA A 87 9.15 4.88 -12.38
CA ALA A 87 9.29 5.65 -11.14
C ALA A 87 7.94 5.90 -10.46
N ALA A 88 6.90 6.22 -11.23
CA ALA A 88 5.55 6.41 -10.69
C ALA A 88 5.00 5.15 -10.05
N THR A 89 5.19 3.98 -10.65
CA THR A 89 4.70 2.72 -10.06
C THR A 89 5.38 2.44 -8.72
N SER A 90 6.69 2.69 -8.62
CA SER A 90 7.46 2.56 -7.37
C SER A 90 7.00 3.55 -6.30
N TYR A 91 6.73 4.80 -6.67
CA TYR A 91 6.20 5.79 -5.73
C TYR A 91 4.77 5.49 -5.27
N ILE A 92 3.89 5.01 -6.16
CA ILE A 92 2.53 4.57 -5.79
C ILE A 92 2.60 3.37 -4.84
N GLU A 93 3.53 2.44 -5.08
CA GLU A 93 3.77 1.29 -4.21
C GLU A 93 4.19 1.71 -2.80
N ILE A 94 5.16 2.61 -2.67
CA ILE A 94 5.59 3.15 -1.37
C ILE A 94 4.43 3.86 -0.67
N LEU A 95 3.64 4.66 -1.41
CA LEU A 95 2.49 5.38 -0.85
C LEU A 95 1.27 4.47 -0.60
N ALA A 96 1.30 3.20 -0.99
CA ALA A 96 0.14 2.33 -0.91
C ALA A 96 -0.33 2.05 0.53
N PHE A 97 0.56 2.25 1.51
CA PHE A 97 0.29 2.06 2.94
C PHE A 97 -0.27 3.31 3.62
N VAL A 98 -0.09 4.50 3.04
CA VAL A 98 -0.52 5.77 3.64
C VAL A 98 -2.02 5.77 3.97
N PRO A 99 -2.93 5.30 3.10
CA PRO A 99 -4.35 5.22 3.45
C PRO A 99 -4.63 4.31 4.65
N ALA A 100 -3.91 3.20 4.78
CA ALA A 100 -4.09 2.26 5.89
C ALA A 100 -3.60 2.86 7.22
N VAL A 101 -2.45 3.53 7.21
CA VAL A 101 -1.93 4.28 8.37
C VAL A 101 -2.92 5.38 8.78
N TRP A 102 -3.41 6.14 7.79
CA TRP A 102 -4.34 7.23 8.01
C TRP A 102 -5.68 6.75 8.60
N MET A 103 -6.18 5.61 8.13
CA MET A 103 -7.39 4.99 8.67
C MET A 103 -7.23 4.64 10.15
N VAL A 104 -6.12 4.01 10.53
CA VAL A 104 -5.85 3.64 11.94
C VAL A 104 -5.66 4.86 12.82
N TYR A 105 -4.97 5.88 12.32
CA TYR A 105 -4.84 7.16 13.01
C TYR A 105 -6.22 7.80 13.29
N GLN A 106 -7.13 7.79 12.31
CA GLN A 106 -8.48 8.30 12.50
C GLN A 106 -9.35 7.45 13.44
N CYS A 107 -9.16 6.13 13.46
CA CYS A 107 -9.87 5.23 14.37
C CYS A 107 -9.52 5.52 15.85
N SER A 108 -8.24 5.83 16.13
CA SER A 108 -7.81 6.22 17.47
C SER A 108 -8.53 7.49 17.94
N LYS A 109 -8.58 8.52 17.08
CA LYS A 109 -9.17 9.82 17.45
C LYS A 109 -10.68 9.75 17.74
N LYS A 110 -11.43 8.91 17.02
CA LYS A 110 -12.89 8.80 17.20
C LYS A 110 -13.30 8.00 18.44
N SER A 111 -12.42 7.15 18.95
CA SER A 111 -12.72 6.33 20.13
C SER A 111 -12.82 7.16 21.41
N ASP A 112 -12.13 8.30 21.47
CA ASP A 112 -12.15 9.21 22.62
C ASP A 112 -13.39 10.12 22.65
N ASP A 113 -13.93 10.47 21.48
CA ASP A 113 -15.03 11.45 21.36
C ASP A 113 -16.44 10.82 21.39
N VAL A 114 -16.59 9.51 21.12
CA VAL A 114 -17.90 8.88 20.87
C VAL A 114 -18.04 7.54 21.59
N ALA A 115 -17.95 7.54 22.93
CA ALA A 115 -18.36 6.39 23.75
C ALA A 115 -19.90 6.18 23.80
N GLY A 116 -20.69 6.97 23.06
CA GLY A 116 -22.14 7.09 23.27
C GLY A 116 -23.08 6.41 22.26
N GLU A 117 -22.75 6.33 20.97
CA GLU A 117 -23.77 5.96 19.97
C GLU A 117 -23.26 5.02 18.88
N GLY A 118 -23.81 3.80 18.90
CA GLY A 118 -23.95 2.97 17.71
C GLY A 118 -22.71 2.17 17.34
N SER A 119 -22.50 1.04 18.03
CA SER A 119 -21.60 -0.05 17.64
C SER A 119 -21.82 -0.41 16.16
N ARG A 120 -21.00 0.17 15.28
CA ARG A 120 -20.85 -0.30 13.90
C ARG A 120 -20.34 -1.73 14.00
N LYS A 121 -21.16 -2.70 13.58
CA LYS A 121 -20.89 -4.15 13.49
C LYS A 121 -19.39 -4.44 13.30
N GLY A 122 -18.69 -4.76 14.38
CA GLY A 122 -17.24 -5.04 14.38
C GLY A 122 -16.82 -6.26 13.56
N GLY A 123 -17.79 -7.07 13.08
CA GLY A 123 -17.50 -8.27 12.29
C GLY A 123 -16.90 -8.01 10.90
N ASN A 124 -17.24 -6.89 10.25
CA ASN A 124 -16.79 -6.67 8.87
C ASN A 124 -15.31 -6.23 8.80
N VAL A 125 -14.85 -5.41 9.75
CA VAL A 125 -13.48 -4.86 9.73
C VAL A 125 -12.41 -5.94 9.85
N GLN A 126 -12.63 -6.94 10.71
CA GLN A 126 -11.69 -8.06 10.87
C GLN A 126 -11.59 -8.91 9.60
N GLN A 127 -12.72 -9.16 8.95
CA GLN A 127 -12.77 -9.91 7.70
C GLN A 127 -12.11 -9.13 6.55
N GLU A 128 -12.40 -7.84 6.41
CA GLU A 128 -11.77 -6.94 5.44
C GLU A 128 -10.25 -6.89 5.61
N ALA A 129 -9.79 -6.69 6.85
CA ALA A 129 -8.36 -6.67 7.17
C ALA A 129 -7.69 -8.02 6.89
N SER A 130 -8.33 -9.13 7.26
CA SER A 130 -7.81 -10.47 6.99
C SER A 130 -7.67 -10.73 5.50
N ALA A 131 -8.69 -10.39 4.71
CA ALA A 131 -8.66 -10.53 3.27
C ALA A 131 -7.56 -9.68 2.63
N PHE A 132 -7.42 -8.43 3.11
CA PHE A 132 -6.35 -7.53 2.68
C PHE A 132 -4.95 -8.11 2.99
N PHE A 133 -4.69 -8.54 4.22
CA PHE A 133 -3.38 -9.08 4.60
C PHE A 133 -3.09 -10.46 4.01
N ALA A 134 -4.11 -11.28 3.76
CA ALA A 134 -3.97 -12.56 3.05
C ALA A 134 -3.52 -12.35 1.59
N PHE A 135 -3.89 -11.23 0.97
CA PHE A 135 -3.35 -10.80 -0.32
C PHE A 135 -1.95 -10.19 -0.16
N LEU A 136 -1.80 -9.26 0.79
CA LEU A 136 -0.65 -8.38 0.90
C LEU A 136 0.63 -9.14 1.24
N VAL A 137 0.60 -10.04 2.23
CA VAL A 137 1.81 -10.74 2.69
C VAL A 137 2.42 -11.62 1.58
N PRO A 138 1.66 -12.53 0.93
CA PRO A 138 2.21 -13.33 -0.17
C PRO A 138 2.66 -12.48 -1.36
N PHE A 139 1.92 -11.41 -1.66
CA PHE A 139 2.28 -10.48 -2.73
C PHE A 139 3.67 -9.88 -2.49
N TYR A 140 3.94 -9.34 -1.30
CA TYR A 140 5.24 -8.73 -1.00
C TYR A 140 6.36 -9.73 -0.74
N VAL A 141 6.06 -10.96 -0.35
CA VAL A 141 7.06 -12.04 -0.38
C VAL A 141 7.53 -12.28 -1.82
N LEU A 142 6.60 -12.37 -2.78
CA LEU A 142 6.95 -12.55 -4.18
C LEU A 142 7.61 -11.30 -4.77
N GLU A 143 7.12 -10.12 -4.44
CA GLU A 143 7.63 -8.87 -5.01
C GLU A 143 8.99 -8.51 -4.42
N ASP A 144 9.14 -8.41 -3.10
CA ASP A 144 10.36 -7.89 -2.50
C ASP A 144 11.40 -8.96 -2.25
N VAL A 145 11.01 -10.10 -1.65
CA VAL A 145 11.99 -11.12 -1.26
C VAL A 145 12.57 -11.81 -2.50
N VAL A 146 11.71 -12.23 -3.44
CA VAL A 146 12.20 -12.87 -4.68
C VAL A 146 12.95 -11.88 -5.55
N SER A 147 12.50 -10.64 -5.70
CA SER A 147 13.25 -9.63 -6.49
C SER A 147 14.59 -9.30 -5.85
N ALA A 148 14.67 -9.18 -4.51
CA ALA A 148 15.94 -9.01 -3.82
C ALA A 148 16.92 -10.15 -4.15
N PHE A 149 16.46 -11.41 -4.12
CA PHE A 149 17.31 -12.55 -4.48
C PHE A 149 17.76 -12.55 -5.93
N ARG A 150 16.96 -12.00 -6.85
CA ARG A 150 17.32 -11.86 -8.26
C ARG A 150 18.37 -10.79 -8.48
N VAL A 151 18.21 -9.62 -7.87
CA VAL A 151 19.09 -8.46 -8.12
C VAL A 151 20.33 -8.40 -7.24
N ARG A 152 20.44 -9.25 -6.19
CA ARG A 152 21.54 -9.22 -5.21
C ARG A 152 22.97 -9.26 -5.79
N GLY A 153 23.13 -9.84 -6.99
CA GLY A 153 24.45 -9.98 -7.63
C GLY A 153 24.87 -8.76 -8.44
N GLU A 154 23.91 -7.98 -8.93
CA GLU A 154 24.14 -6.83 -9.81
C GLU A 154 24.00 -5.52 -9.03
N GLU A 155 22.93 -5.39 -8.25
CA GLU A 155 22.55 -4.18 -7.53
C GLU A 155 22.30 -4.51 -6.04
N PRO A 156 23.36 -4.71 -5.24
CA PRO A 156 23.23 -5.15 -3.85
C PRO A 156 22.49 -4.14 -2.97
N LEU A 157 22.59 -2.84 -3.29
CA LEU A 157 21.86 -1.79 -2.58
C LEU A 157 20.36 -1.85 -2.87
N ALA A 158 19.97 -2.13 -4.13
CA ALA A 158 18.57 -2.33 -4.50
C ALA A 158 17.98 -3.57 -3.81
N ALA A 159 18.73 -4.68 -3.77
CA ALA A 159 18.32 -5.87 -3.03
C ALA A 159 18.11 -5.58 -1.54
N ALA A 160 19.02 -4.83 -0.90
CA ALA A 160 18.86 -4.42 0.48
C ALA A 160 17.60 -3.54 0.67
N GLY A 161 17.34 -2.63 -0.27
CA GLY A 161 16.13 -1.80 -0.29
C GLY A 161 14.85 -2.63 -0.26
N HIS A 162 14.74 -3.65 -1.12
CA HIS A 162 13.59 -4.56 -1.13
C HIS A 162 13.44 -5.32 0.20
N ILE A 163 14.51 -5.84 0.78
CA ILE A 163 14.43 -6.55 2.08
C ILE A 163 13.98 -5.61 3.20
N VAL A 164 14.52 -4.40 3.26
CA VAL A 164 14.11 -3.39 4.26
C VAL A 164 12.64 -3.02 4.06
N HIS A 165 12.21 -2.79 2.82
CA HIS A 165 10.82 -2.50 2.48
C HIS A 165 9.88 -3.62 2.96
N PHE A 166 10.20 -4.88 2.67
CA PHE A 166 9.43 -6.03 3.13
C PHE A 166 9.34 -6.12 4.66
N ILE A 167 10.44 -5.89 5.38
CA ILE A 167 10.48 -5.96 6.85
C ILE A 167 9.59 -4.88 7.47
N ILE A 168 9.70 -3.64 7.00
CA ILE A 168 8.88 -2.51 7.48
C ILE A 168 7.41 -2.81 7.26
N LEU A 169 7.08 -3.35 6.09
CA LEU A 169 5.72 -3.71 5.72
C LEU A 169 5.18 -4.86 6.58
N LEU A 170 5.99 -5.88 6.84
CA LEU A 170 5.60 -7.00 7.68
C LEU A 170 5.36 -6.55 9.14
N ASP A 171 6.22 -5.69 9.66
CA ASP A 171 6.04 -5.07 10.98
C ASP A 171 4.73 -4.26 11.04
N PHE A 172 4.50 -3.42 10.02
CA PHE A 172 3.26 -2.66 9.89
C PHE A 172 2.01 -3.56 9.81
N ALA A 173 2.08 -4.66 9.04
CA ALA A 173 1.01 -5.64 8.93
C ALA A 173 0.70 -6.31 10.27
N CYS A 174 1.74 -6.75 10.98
CA CYS A 174 1.62 -7.32 12.32
C CYS A 174 1.02 -6.31 13.30
N PHE A 175 1.48 -5.06 13.28
CA PHE A 175 0.95 -3.97 14.11
C PHE A 175 -0.54 -3.75 13.86
N LEU A 176 -0.94 -3.62 12.60
CA LEU A 176 -2.34 -3.42 12.23
C LEU A 176 -3.23 -4.61 12.61
N LEU A 177 -2.78 -5.83 12.33
CA LEU A 177 -3.52 -7.03 12.72
C LEU A 177 -3.67 -7.12 14.25
N ALA A 178 -2.60 -6.84 15.00
CA ALA A 178 -2.66 -6.81 16.45
C ALA A 178 -3.66 -5.77 16.96
N HIS A 179 -3.69 -4.58 16.37
CA HIS A 179 -4.63 -3.52 16.74
C HIS A 179 -6.09 -3.87 16.40
N ILE A 180 -6.32 -4.55 15.28
CA ILE A 180 -7.67 -4.95 14.83
C ILE A 180 -8.22 -6.14 15.64
N TYR A 181 -7.36 -7.08 16.05
CA TYR A 181 -7.77 -8.28 16.79
C TYR A 181 -7.72 -8.13 18.31
N ASN A 182 -6.83 -7.28 18.85
CA ASN A 182 -6.67 -7.06 20.29
C ASN A 182 -6.43 -5.57 20.61
N PRO A 183 -7.40 -4.67 20.31
CA PRO A 183 -7.22 -3.23 20.51
C PRO A 183 -6.82 -2.89 21.96
N ASP A 184 -7.43 -3.56 22.94
CA ASP A 184 -7.21 -3.32 24.37
C ASP A 184 -5.77 -3.59 24.85
N LYS A 185 -5.06 -4.50 24.17
CA LYS A 185 -3.68 -4.88 24.56
C LYS A 185 -2.61 -4.02 23.90
N VAL A 186 -2.93 -3.39 22.77
CA VAL A 186 -1.98 -2.62 21.96
C VAL A 186 -2.02 -1.13 22.30
N HIS A 187 -3.03 -0.67 23.05
CA HIS A 187 -3.04 0.68 23.63
C HIS A 187 -1.93 0.93 24.69
N GLY A 188 -1.19 -0.11 25.07
CA GLY A 188 -0.12 -0.01 26.07
C GLY A 188 1.26 0.33 25.49
N SER A 189 1.86 1.38 26.04
CA SER A 189 3.30 1.73 26.07
C SER A 189 3.87 2.66 24.98
N PHE A 190 3.53 2.53 23.70
CA PHE A 190 4.14 3.41 22.66
C PHE A 190 3.54 4.82 22.65
N LEU A 191 2.22 4.95 22.84
CA LEU A 191 1.56 6.25 22.97
C LEU A 191 1.88 6.95 24.29
N CYS A 192 2.23 6.21 25.35
CA CYS A 192 2.73 6.79 26.60
C CYS A 192 4.08 7.50 26.45
N TRP A 193 4.81 7.28 25.34
CA TRP A 193 6.09 7.93 25.05
C TRP A 193 5.95 9.23 24.26
N LEU A 194 4.80 9.48 23.62
CA LEU A 194 4.54 10.78 23.01
C LEU A 194 4.05 11.74 24.10
N PRO A 195 4.77 12.83 24.38
CA PRO A 195 4.35 13.78 25.40
C PRO A 195 3.02 14.41 24.99
N ASP A 196 2.06 14.41 25.92
CA ASP A 196 0.73 15.02 25.77
C ASP A 196 0.76 16.50 25.35
N GLN A 197 1.94 17.13 25.41
CA GLN A 197 2.18 18.55 25.11
C GLN A 197 2.21 18.91 23.62
N LEU A 198 2.14 17.94 22.70
CA LEU A 198 2.10 18.22 21.25
C LEU A 198 0.69 18.48 20.70
N TRP A 199 -0.35 18.43 21.54
CA TRP A 199 -1.75 18.60 21.14
C TRP A 199 -2.36 19.92 21.64
N VAL A 200 -1.69 21.04 21.38
CA VAL A 200 -2.27 22.40 21.55
C VAL A 200 -2.85 22.89 20.24
#